data_AF-A0A924ABJ0-F1
#
_entry.id   AF-A0A924ABJ0-F1
#
_cell.length_a   1.000
_cell.length_b   1.000
_cell.length_c   1.000
_cell.angle_alpha   90.00
_cell.angle_beta   90.00
_cell.angle_gamma   90.00
#
_symmetry.space_group_name_H-M   'P 1'
#
loop_
_entity.id
_entity.type
_entity.pdbx_description
1 polymer ?
#
loop_
_entity_poly.entity_id
_entity_poly.type
_entity_poly.pdbx_seq_one_letter_code
_entity_poly.pdbx_strand_id
1 'polypeptide(L)'
;MNPNEKIKSLPPYYCRDCGGNGWLGIRKADNDYLEDDLIKTRSSFIAERQNKNVYFISSTESKSTKDLFADDYSPTDIFECYINPETLELSDKKDAENYFKIAGVKKQVDDKIEKVCPHCNSRDNLALIGTGLTTLESIVAAQLMATATDPAEDHDRKLLAFTNAVQDAAHQAGFIESRNFRFGMRHAIQTVLKQSSGSITLTELYPAFEKLWRQKLINEARPEDAFIYKYLPPDCESRLKIEDYRQKDKSFTKEFLKEFSNRLSWEIWSEFSFSAGIGRTLEKSGASAVEFDVALFEDVYNQMKYWLQKEELGERINSETFSKFLLGFLHRLRFKGGVDHPYLKKYRSERTNYWLITQSANKKHFLIKNFGKNSRLPKFATLSPGPNTAAFEIIQTQSGKQNWYSTWFLKCFKMVAVSETALINDFYDQLLEYLEANKLLDKRVAAGVNNVGLNPDQIFLTTTVASFECKVCGNNLNVGFENSHLVEGMPCLQYRCPGDYKMNQNHFDYYRMVYNRGRALRIFAKDHTGLIDRDKREKLERDFKLRPSYQSTNVLVATSTLEMGIDIGDLNIAFNASIPPETSNYLQRVGRAGRASGTSLIV
;
A
#
# COMPACT_ATOMS: atom_id res chain seq x y z
N MET A 1 11.12 -7.37 32.21
CA MET A 1 9.99 -8.29 32.02
C MET A 1 10.49 -9.70 32.26
N ASN A 2 9.87 -10.42 33.18
CA ASN A 2 10.17 -11.82 33.43
C ASN A 2 9.57 -12.66 32.29
N PRO A 3 10.36 -13.43 31.52
CA PRO A 3 9.84 -14.22 30.41
C PRO A 3 8.85 -15.33 30.84
N ASN A 4 8.73 -15.60 32.14
CA ASN A 4 7.80 -16.59 32.70
C ASN A 4 6.43 -16.01 33.08
N GLU A 5 6.23 -14.69 33.03
CA GLU A 5 4.90 -14.09 33.25
C GLU A 5 4.10 -14.08 31.95
N LYS A 6 2.94 -14.72 31.97
CA LYS A 6 2.03 -14.78 30.81
C LYS A 6 1.32 -13.43 30.67
N ILE A 7 1.95 -12.50 29.95
CA ILE A 7 1.38 -11.17 29.67
C ILE A 7 0.14 -11.34 28.78
N LYS A 8 -1.03 -10.94 29.29
CA LYS A 8 -2.25 -10.84 28.50
C LYS A 8 -2.19 -9.59 27.62
N SER A 9 -2.70 -9.70 26.39
CA SER A 9 -2.73 -8.56 25.46
C SER A 9 -3.77 -8.74 24.38
N LEU A 10 -4.11 -7.64 23.72
CA LEU A 10 -5.02 -7.62 22.59
C LEU A 10 -4.27 -7.30 21.29
N PRO A 11 -4.64 -7.88 20.13
CA PRO A 11 -4.01 -7.54 18.87
C PRO A 11 -4.26 -6.06 18.51
N PRO A 12 -3.22 -5.24 18.29
CA PRO A 12 -3.42 -3.88 17.84
C PRO A 12 -3.81 -3.86 16.36
N TYR A 13 -4.69 -2.93 15.99
CA TYR A 13 -5.00 -2.62 14.60
C TYR A 13 -4.70 -1.15 14.29
N TYR A 14 -4.52 -0.86 13.01
CA TYR A 14 -4.53 0.50 12.50
C TYR A 14 -5.20 0.56 11.12
N CYS A 15 -5.80 1.71 10.81
CA CYS A 15 -6.35 2.02 9.50
C CYS A 15 -5.26 2.61 8.60
N ARG A 16 -5.08 2.02 7.43
CA ARG A 16 -4.11 2.52 6.43
C ARG A 16 -4.53 3.83 5.78
N ASP A 17 -5.82 4.18 5.86
CA ASP A 17 -6.39 5.35 5.21
C ASP A 17 -6.46 6.58 6.12
N CYS A 18 -6.81 6.42 7.40
CA CYS A 18 -6.95 7.54 8.35
C CYS A 18 -6.01 7.48 9.57
N GLY A 19 -5.13 6.47 9.64
CA GLY A 19 -4.23 6.28 10.79
C GLY A 19 -4.91 5.88 12.10
N GLY A 20 -6.24 5.91 12.18
CA GLY A 20 -7.01 5.51 13.35
C GLY A 20 -6.65 4.11 13.81
N ASN A 21 -6.41 3.95 15.11
CA ASN A 21 -5.83 2.76 15.70
C ASN A 21 -6.58 2.36 16.97
N GLY A 22 -6.31 1.15 17.44
CA GLY A 22 -6.92 0.59 18.62
C GLY A 22 -6.56 -0.89 18.76
N TRP A 23 -7.38 -1.62 19.49
CA TRP A 23 -7.21 -3.05 19.73
C TRP A 23 -8.41 -3.84 19.23
N LEU A 24 -8.17 -5.08 18.83
CA LEU A 24 -9.24 -6.05 18.58
C LEU A 24 -9.50 -6.83 19.87
N GLY A 25 -10.76 -6.94 20.26
CA GLY A 25 -11.16 -7.82 21.36
C GLY A 25 -12.30 -8.74 20.93
N ILE A 26 -12.34 -9.94 21.49
CA ILE A 26 -13.52 -10.80 21.42
C ILE A 26 -14.26 -10.70 22.74
N ARG A 27 -15.55 -10.30 22.69
CA ARG A 27 -16.45 -10.22 23.83
C ARG A 27 -17.76 -10.96 23.52
N LYS A 28 -18.11 -11.96 24.32
CA LYS A 28 -19.43 -12.61 24.28
C LYS A 28 -20.41 -11.83 25.16
N ALA A 29 -21.71 -11.94 24.89
CA ALA A 29 -22.74 -11.12 25.55
C ALA A 29 -22.67 -11.14 27.09
N ASP A 30 -22.31 -12.29 27.68
CA ASP A 30 -22.28 -12.51 29.14
C ASP A 30 -20.85 -12.51 29.72
N ASN A 31 -19.84 -12.14 28.92
CA ASN A 31 -18.46 -12.12 29.40
C ASN A 31 -18.08 -10.73 29.95
N ASP A 32 -17.60 -10.72 31.18
CA ASP A 32 -16.98 -9.57 31.84
C ASP A 32 -15.45 -9.51 31.61
N TYR A 33 -14.98 -10.07 30.49
CA TYR A 33 -13.58 -10.03 30.09
C TYR A 33 -13.45 -10.11 28.57
N LEU A 34 -12.30 -9.65 28.07
CA LEU A 34 -11.89 -9.86 26.68
C LEU A 34 -10.98 -11.06 26.56
N GLU A 35 -11.16 -11.85 25.51
CA GLU A 35 -10.33 -13.04 25.27
C GLU A 35 -8.85 -12.67 25.07
N ASP A 36 -7.95 -13.39 25.76
CA ASP A 36 -6.51 -13.13 25.82
C ASP A 36 -5.69 -13.90 24.75
N ASP A 37 -6.34 -14.79 24.00
CA ASP A 37 -5.70 -15.53 22.91
C ASP A 37 -5.56 -14.64 21.65
N LEU A 38 -4.34 -14.16 21.46
CA LEU A 38 -3.94 -13.37 20.29
C LEU A 38 -4.13 -14.12 18.97
N ILE A 39 -3.83 -15.42 18.91
CA ILE A 39 -3.91 -16.21 17.68
C ILE A 39 -5.37 -16.38 17.29
N LYS A 40 -6.23 -16.72 18.25
CA LYS A 40 -7.68 -16.84 18.06
C LYS A 40 -8.33 -15.51 17.67
N THR A 41 -7.94 -14.41 18.31
CA THR A 41 -8.48 -13.07 17.99
C THR A 41 -8.05 -12.62 16.59
N ARG A 42 -6.77 -12.78 16.23
CA ARG A 42 -6.26 -12.46 14.89
C ARG A 42 -6.91 -13.31 13.82
N SER A 43 -6.99 -14.63 14.03
CA SER A 43 -7.60 -15.55 13.07
C SER A 43 -9.10 -15.28 12.89
N SER A 44 -9.83 -14.92 13.95
CA SER A 44 -11.24 -14.54 13.87
C SER A 44 -11.47 -13.27 13.05
N PHE A 45 -10.54 -12.31 13.09
CA PHE A 45 -10.62 -11.10 12.26
C PHE A 45 -10.18 -11.37 10.81
N ILE A 46 -9.13 -12.16 10.60
CA ILE A 46 -8.58 -12.44 9.26
C ILE A 46 -9.53 -13.35 8.47
N ALA A 47 -9.93 -14.48 9.06
CA ALA A 47 -10.76 -15.47 8.40
C ALA A 47 -12.10 -14.85 8.00
N GLU A 48 -12.61 -15.18 6.81
CA GLU A 48 -13.98 -14.84 6.40
C GLU A 48 -15.05 -15.68 7.14
N ARG A 49 -14.65 -16.33 8.25
CA ARG A 49 -15.47 -17.22 9.06
C ARG A 49 -16.13 -16.44 10.21
N GLN A 50 -17.34 -16.90 10.55
CA GLN A 50 -18.34 -16.27 11.41
C GLN A 50 -17.84 -16.02 12.84
N ASN A 51 -17.42 -14.79 13.16
CA ASN A 51 -17.29 -14.37 14.55
C ASN A 51 -17.89 -12.97 14.75
N LYS A 52 -19.17 -12.95 15.13
CA LYS A 52 -19.97 -11.75 15.46
C LYS A 52 -19.55 -11.02 16.75
N ASN A 53 -18.56 -11.55 17.46
CA ASN A 53 -18.16 -11.09 18.79
C ASN A 53 -16.85 -10.31 18.77
N VAL A 54 -16.33 -9.94 17.59
CA VAL A 54 -15.13 -9.10 17.46
C VAL A 54 -15.54 -7.63 17.59
N TYR A 55 -14.81 -6.87 18.43
CA TYR A 55 -14.98 -5.43 18.64
C TYR A 55 -13.69 -4.68 18.32
N PHE A 56 -13.84 -3.47 17.78
CA PHE A 56 -12.79 -2.46 17.71
C PHE A 56 -12.81 -1.65 19.00
N ILE A 57 -11.72 -1.70 19.74
CA ILE A 57 -11.59 -1.13 21.08
C ILE A 57 -10.68 0.08 21.01
N SER A 58 -11.13 1.19 21.58
CA SER A 58 -10.38 2.44 21.69
C SER A 58 -10.43 2.95 23.13
N SER A 59 -9.34 3.56 23.61
CA SER A 59 -9.32 4.24 24.90
C SER A 59 -10.11 5.55 24.83
N THR A 60 -10.90 5.83 25.87
CA THR A 60 -11.69 7.05 26.04
C THR A 60 -11.16 7.96 27.15
N GLU A 61 -9.94 7.71 27.65
CA GLU A 61 -9.31 8.51 28.73
C GLU A 61 -9.12 9.98 28.34
N SER A 62 -8.80 10.25 27.07
CA SER A 62 -8.50 11.60 26.56
C SER A 62 -9.56 12.16 25.60
N LYS A 63 -10.54 11.34 25.17
CA LYS A 63 -11.50 11.68 24.13
C LYS A 63 -12.85 11.04 24.40
N SER A 64 -13.92 11.77 24.11
CA SER A 64 -15.26 11.18 24.14
C SER A 64 -15.45 10.18 22.99
N THR A 65 -16.43 9.29 23.12
CA THR A 65 -16.78 8.35 22.05
C THR A 65 -17.19 9.06 20.75
N LYS A 66 -17.81 10.24 20.84
CA LYS A 66 -18.14 11.09 19.69
C LYS A 66 -16.88 11.58 18.96
N ASP A 67 -15.81 11.86 19.68
CA ASP A 67 -14.55 12.33 19.07
C ASP A 67 -13.75 11.18 18.43
N LEU A 68 -13.89 9.97 18.96
CA LEU A 68 -13.17 8.78 18.52
C LEU A 68 -13.69 8.20 17.20
N PHE A 69 -15.02 8.10 17.05
CA PHE A 69 -15.65 7.41 15.91
C PHE A 69 -16.31 8.37 14.94
N ALA A 70 -16.23 8.08 13.64
CA ALA A 70 -16.81 8.93 12.61
C ALA A 70 -18.33 9.11 12.81
N ASP A 71 -18.85 10.31 12.60
CA ASP A 71 -20.26 10.64 12.89
C ASP A 71 -21.24 9.85 12.00
N ASP A 72 -20.78 9.44 10.83
CA ASP A 72 -21.51 8.60 9.88
C ASP A 72 -21.23 7.09 10.07
N TYR A 73 -20.44 6.70 11.07
CA TYR A 73 -20.24 5.30 11.43
C TYR A 73 -21.45 4.79 12.23
N SER A 74 -22.17 3.83 11.65
CA SER A 74 -23.32 3.18 12.29
C SER A 74 -22.92 1.80 12.82
N PRO A 75 -22.51 1.68 14.10
CA PRO A 75 -22.23 0.37 14.71
C PRO A 75 -23.54 -0.41 14.88
N THR A 76 -23.44 -1.74 14.81
CA THR A 76 -24.53 -2.64 15.21
C THR A 76 -24.62 -2.80 16.71
N ASP A 77 -23.51 -2.56 17.42
CA ASP A 77 -23.42 -2.66 18.88
C ASP A 77 -22.23 -1.82 19.39
N ILE A 78 -22.40 -1.26 20.58
CA ILE A 78 -21.44 -0.37 21.26
C ILE A 78 -21.51 -0.58 22.77
N PHE A 79 -20.35 -0.58 23.43
CA PHE A 79 -20.26 -0.53 24.89
C PHE A 79 -19.18 0.45 25.36
N GLU A 80 -19.37 1.01 26.55
CA GLU A 80 -18.36 1.77 27.29
C GLU A 80 -18.19 1.14 28.67
N CYS A 81 -16.96 0.87 29.07
CA CYS A 81 -16.65 0.32 30.39
C CYS A 81 -15.18 0.61 30.76
N TYR A 82 -14.76 0.14 31.92
CA TYR A 82 -13.38 0.13 32.36
C TYR A 82 -12.74 -1.23 32.09
N ILE A 83 -11.45 -1.24 31.74
CA ILE A 83 -10.67 -2.47 31.55
C ILE A 83 -9.42 -2.47 32.44
N ASN A 84 -9.10 -3.63 33.00
CA ASN A 84 -7.81 -3.91 33.62
C ASN A 84 -6.80 -4.35 32.54
N PRO A 85 -5.69 -3.63 32.33
CA PRO A 85 -4.70 -3.98 31.30
C PRO A 85 -3.97 -5.31 31.57
N GLU A 86 -3.89 -5.76 32.82
CA GLU A 86 -3.19 -7.00 33.20
C GLU A 86 -4.09 -8.22 33.08
N THR A 87 -5.36 -8.11 33.49
CA THR A 87 -6.30 -9.24 33.51
C THR A 87 -7.22 -9.31 32.29
N LEU A 88 -7.42 -8.18 31.59
CA LEU A 88 -8.41 -7.95 30.54
C LEU A 88 -9.88 -8.07 31.01
N GLU A 89 -10.12 -7.97 32.32
CA GLU A 89 -11.46 -7.92 32.90
C GLU A 89 -12.11 -6.56 32.70
N LEU A 90 -13.43 -6.58 32.49
CA LEU A 90 -14.28 -5.43 32.25
C LEU A 90 -15.08 -5.11 33.53
N SER A 91 -15.25 -3.83 33.82
CA SER A 91 -16.10 -3.37 34.92
C SER A 91 -16.87 -2.11 34.53
N ASP A 92 -18.10 -1.98 35.03
CA ASP A 92 -18.90 -0.76 34.89
C ASP A 92 -18.42 0.36 35.82
N LYS A 93 -17.64 0.02 36.84
CA LYS A 93 -17.07 0.96 37.81
C LYS A 93 -15.56 1.00 37.67
N LYS A 94 -14.98 2.15 37.99
CA LYS A 94 -13.53 2.28 38.15
C LYS A 94 -13.12 1.64 39.49
N ASP A 95 -13.06 0.32 39.54
CA ASP A 95 -12.54 -0.41 40.71
C ASP A 95 -11.01 -0.45 40.66
N ALA A 96 -10.35 -0.05 41.76
CA ALA A 96 -8.89 0.01 41.94
C ALA A 96 -8.08 0.92 40.98
N GLU A 97 -6.81 1.21 41.35
CA GLU A 97 -5.92 2.18 40.69
C GLU A 97 -5.50 1.82 39.25
N ASN A 98 -5.78 0.60 38.76
CA ASN A 98 -5.23 0.07 37.49
C ASN A 98 -6.23 -0.04 36.32
N TYR A 99 -7.46 0.46 36.45
CA TYR A 99 -8.45 0.42 35.37
C TYR A 99 -8.50 1.73 34.59
N PHE A 100 -8.65 1.64 33.26
CA PHE A 100 -8.85 2.80 32.38
C PHE A 100 -10.07 2.64 31.48
N LYS A 101 -10.64 3.76 31.04
CA LYS A 101 -11.89 3.78 30.29
C LYS A 101 -11.68 3.41 28.82
N ILE A 102 -12.54 2.54 28.30
CA ILE A 102 -12.57 2.11 26.90
C ILE A 102 -13.97 2.21 26.30
N ALA A 103 -14.01 2.24 24.97
CA ALA A 103 -15.20 2.00 24.18
C ALA A 103 -14.94 0.91 23.14
N GLY A 104 -15.86 -0.05 23.05
CA GLY A 104 -15.86 -1.10 22.04
C GLY A 104 -17.00 -0.92 21.06
N VAL A 105 -16.70 -0.93 19.76
CA VAL A 105 -17.72 -0.89 18.69
C VAL A 105 -17.59 -2.08 17.76
N LYS A 106 -18.71 -2.60 17.28
CA LYS A 106 -18.73 -3.55 16.17
C LYS A 106 -19.79 -3.19 15.14
N LYS A 107 -19.53 -3.60 13.90
CA LYS A 107 -20.49 -3.54 12.80
C LYS A 107 -20.52 -4.92 12.17
N GLN A 108 -21.69 -5.54 12.11
CA GLN A 108 -21.84 -6.91 11.60
C GLN A 108 -22.95 -7.00 10.56
N VAL A 109 -22.80 -7.95 9.64
CA VAL A 109 -23.86 -8.40 8.72
C VAL A 109 -23.96 -9.91 8.91
N ASP A 110 -25.16 -10.38 9.29
CA ASP A 110 -25.38 -11.75 9.76
C ASP A 110 -24.43 -12.10 10.92
N ASP A 111 -23.75 -13.26 10.86
CA ASP A 111 -22.73 -13.66 11.84
C ASP A 111 -21.30 -13.22 11.47
N LYS A 112 -21.14 -12.26 10.56
CA LYS A 112 -19.83 -11.77 10.09
C LYS A 112 -19.59 -10.32 10.47
N ILE A 113 -18.43 -10.05 11.05
CA ILE A 113 -17.95 -8.67 11.24
C ILE A 113 -17.67 -8.00 9.90
N GLU A 114 -18.12 -6.76 9.74
CA GLU A 114 -17.68 -5.89 8.66
C GLU A 114 -16.32 -5.29 9.00
N LYS A 115 -15.35 -5.43 8.08
CA LYS A 115 -13.99 -4.86 8.20
C LYS A 115 -13.98 -3.37 7.84
N VAL A 116 -14.82 -2.58 8.51
CA VAL A 116 -14.96 -1.14 8.30
C VAL A 116 -14.28 -0.39 9.43
N CYS A 117 -13.43 0.57 9.09
CA CYS A 117 -12.76 1.39 10.08
C CYS A 117 -13.76 2.27 10.83
N PRO A 118 -13.81 2.22 12.18
CA PRO A 118 -14.75 3.03 12.96
C PRO A 118 -14.39 4.52 12.98
N HIS A 119 -13.18 4.89 12.58
CA HIS A 119 -12.70 6.28 12.58
C HIS A 119 -12.92 7.02 11.25
N CYS A 120 -13.16 6.31 10.14
CA CYS A 120 -13.30 6.96 8.82
C CYS A 120 -14.20 6.22 7.81
N ASN A 121 -14.92 5.18 8.23
CA ASN A 121 -15.75 4.35 7.36
C ASN A 121 -15.01 3.66 6.19
N SER A 122 -13.67 3.65 6.19
CA SER A 122 -12.90 2.95 5.16
C SER A 122 -13.05 1.43 5.30
N ARG A 123 -13.49 0.78 4.21
CA ARG A 123 -13.72 -0.67 4.14
C ARG A 123 -12.46 -1.41 3.71
N ASP A 124 -12.21 -2.56 4.33
CA ASP A 124 -11.11 -3.51 4.02
C ASP A 124 -9.69 -2.89 4.06
N ASN A 125 -9.51 -1.81 4.82
CA ASN A 125 -8.24 -1.08 4.95
C ASN A 125 -7.62 -1.11 6.37
N LEU A 126 -8.15 -1.99 7.22
CA LEU A 126 -7.61 -2.23 8.55
C LEU A 126 -6.48 -3.27 8.47
N ALA A 127 -5.39 -3.02 9.19
CA ALA A 127 -4.26 -3.92 9.27
C ALA A 127 -3.90 -4.22 10.72
N LEU A 128 -3.50 -5.46 10.98
CA LEU A 128 -2.98 -5.88 12.27
C LEU A 128 -1.52 -5.47 12.40
N ILE A 129 -1.13 -5.03 13.60
CA ILE A 129 0.26 -4.75 13.93
C ILE A 129 0.95 -6.04 14.37
N GLY A 130 1.98 -6.44 13.63
CA GLY A 130 2.81 -7.62 13.88
C GLY A 130 3.58 -8.05 12.63
N THR A 131 4.82 -8.53 12.79
CA THR A 131 5.63 -9.07 11.69
C THR A 131 5.57 -10.59 11.68
N GLY A 132 4.90 -11.18 10.69
CA GLY A 132 4.98 -12.62 10.46
C GLY A 132 6.37 -13.04 9.97
N LEU A 133 6.78 -14.27 10.26
CA LEU A 133 8.07 -14.82 9.85
C LEU A 133 8.34 -14.62 8.35
N THR A 134 7.42 -15.01 7.48
CA THR A 134 7.52 -14.83 6.02
C THR A 134 7.78 -13.39 5.57
N THR A 135 7.32 -12.40 6.35
CA THR A 135 7.62 -10.99 6.11
C THR A 135 9.07 -10.67 6.37
N LEU A 136 9.65 -11.19 7.45
CA LEU A 136 11.07 -10.98 7.76
C LEU A 136 11.95 -11.68 6.72
N GLU A 137 11.64 -12.93 6.38
CA GLU A 137 12.35 -13.71 5.36
C GLU A 137 12.43 -12.98 4.02
N SER A 138 11.29 -12.49 3.55
CA SER A 138 11.23 -11.74 2.28
C SER A 138 12.07 -10.47 2.29
N ILE A 139 12.19 -9.79 3.44
CA ILE A 139 13.02 -8.59 3.59
C ILE A 139 14.50 -8.98 3.60
N VAL A 140 14.87 -10.02 4.34
CA VAL A 140 16.25 -10.53 4.37
C VAL A 140 16.69 -10.95 2.98
N ALA A 141 15.87 -11.74 2.27
CA ALA A 141 16.13 -12.13 0.89
C ALA A 141 16.32 -10.91 -0.04
N ALA A 142 15.45 -9.89 0.08
CA ALA A 142 15.59 -8.65 -0.69
C ALA A 142 16.95 -7.99 -0.49
N GLN A 143 17.39 -7.87 0.76
CA GLN A 143 18.58 -7.13 1.13
C GLN A 143 19.86 -7.84 0.74
N LEU A 144 19.90 -9.15 0.97
CA LEU A 144 21.04 -9.97 0.64
C LEU A 144 21.23 -10.08 -0.87
N MET A 145 20.14 -10.27 -1.61
CA MET A 145 20.21 -10.38 -3.06
C MET A 145 20.52 -9.03 -3.73
N ALA A 146 20.04 -7.91 -3.19
CA ALA A 146 20.29 -6.57 -3.74
C ALA A 146 21.49 -5.83 -3.11
N THR A 147 22.34 -6.50 -2.32
CA THR A 147 23.48 -5.83 -1.68
C THR A 147 24.49 -5.31 -2.71
N ALA A 148 25.04 -4.13 -2.45
CA ALA A 148 26.10 -3.53 -3.26
C ALA A 148 27.50 -3.99 -2.84
N THR A 149 27.63 -4.62 -1.67
CA THR A 149 28.92 -5.08 -1.13
C THR A 149 29.38 -6.41 -1.70
N ASP A 150 28.49 -7.13 -2.35
CA ASP A 150 28.80 -8.36 -3.06
C ASP A 150 29.12 -8.00 -4.52
N PRO A 151 30.33 -8.31 -5.02
CA PRO A 151 30.72 -8.00 -6.40
C PRO A 151 30.09 -8.94 -7.43
N ALA A 152 29.46 -10.05 -7.01
CA ALA A 152 28.88 -11.02 -7.93
C ALA A 152 27.85 -10.38 -8.88
N GLU A 153 27.83 -10.88 -10.12
CA GLU A 153 26.84 -10.48 -11.10
C GLU A 153 25.43 -10.94 -10.69
N ASP A 154 24.42 -10.28 -11.24
CA ASP A 154 23.01 -10.60 -10.96
C ASP A 154 22.67 -12.07 -11.31
N HIS A 155 23.41 -12.67 -12.26
CA HIS A 155 23.32 -14.07 -12.65
C HIS A 155 23.82 -15.05 -11.57
N ASP A 156 24.80 -14.69 -10.74
CA ASP A 156 25.39 -15.64 -9.79
C ASP A 156 24.79 -15.56 -8.39
N ARG A 157 23.96 -14.53 -8.16
CA ARG A 157 23.25 -14.33 -6.90
C ARG A 157 22.15 -15.36 -6.73
N LYS A 158 22.32 -16.24 -5.73
CA LYS A 158 21.38 -17.30 -5.37
C LYS A 158 21.19 -17.36 -3.86
N LEU A 159 19.97 -17.72 -3.44
CA LEU A 159 19.64 -17.92 -2.03
C LEU A 159 18.90 -19.25 -1.84
N LEU A 160 19.29 -19.99 -0.81
CA LEU A 160 18.62 -21.21 -0.38
C LEU A 160 18.02 -21.02 1.01
N ALA A 161 16.72 -21.22 1.14
CA ALA A 161 16.00 -21.20 2.40
C ALA A 161 15.50 -22.61 2.75
N PHE A 162 15.44 -22.93 4.04
CA PHE A 162 14.95 -24.21 4.55
C PHE A 162 13.81 -24.03 5.54
N THR A 163 12.71 -24.76 5.32
CA THR A 163 11.58 -24.86 6.24
C THR A 163 11.24 -26.32 6.51
N ASN A 164 10.58 -26.61 7.62
CA ASN A 164 10.23 -28.00 7.97
C ASN A 164 8.89 -28.44 7.35
N ALA A 165 8.05 -27.50 6.90
CA ALA A 165 6.73 -27.80 6.37
C ALA A 165 6.63 -27.56 4.87
N VAL A 166 6.08 -28.54 4.14
CA VAL A 166 5.88 -28.46 2.68
C VAL A 166 4.95 -27.31 2.29
N GLN A 167 3.88 -27.09 3.07
CA GLN A 167 2.94 -26.00 2.84
C GLN A 167 3.59 -24.64 3.04
N ASP A 168 4.45 -24.52 4.08
CA ASP A 168 5.19 -23.28 4.33
C ASP A 168 6.19 -23.01 3.21
N ALA A 169 6.84 -24.04 2.66
CA ALA A 169 7.80 -23.86 1.57
C ALA A 169 7.16 -23.22 0.33
N ALA A 170 6.02 -23.76 -0.12
CA ALA A 170 5.25 -23.22 -1.24
C ALA A 170 4.75 -21.79 -0.95
N HIS A 171 4.21 -21.56 0.26
CA HIS A 171 3.73 -20.25 0.66
C HIS A 171 4.86 -19.20 0.74
N GLN A 172 5.98 -19.55 1.36
CA GLN A 172 7.16 -18.69 1.50
C GLN A 172 7.77 -18.35 0.15
N ALA A 173 7.94 -19.32 -0.75
CA ALA A 173 8.47 -19.07 -2.09
C ALA A 173 7.62 -18.05 -2.84
N GLY A 174 6.30 -18.29 -2.94
CA GLY A 174 5.38 -17.35 -3.60
C GLY A 174 5.35 -15.97 -2.91
N PHE A 175 5.45 -15.94 -1.58
CA PHE A 175 5.46 -14.69 -0.81
C PHE A 175 6.75 -13.88 -1.01
N ILE A 176 7.91 -14.54 -1.00
CA ILE A 176 9.23 -13.93 -1.26
C ILE A 176 9.23 -13.33 -2.66
N GLU A 177 8.84 -14.08 -3.68
CA GLU A 177 8.81 -13.59 -5.06
C GLU A 177 7.86 -12.39 -5.22
N SER A 178 6.60 -12.54 -4.79
CA SER A 178 5.57 -11.50 -4.95
C SER A 178 5.98 -10.19 -4.29
N ARG A 179 6.57 -10.27 -3.09
CA ARG A 179 6.97 -9.08 -2.35
C ARG A 179 8.24 -8.44 -2.92
N ASN A 180 9.20 -9.25 -3.36
CA ASN A 180 10.46 -8.74 -3.91
C ASN A 180 10.31 -8.12 -5.29
N PHE A 181 9.33 -8.55 -6.09
CA PHE A 181 8.98 -7.87 -7.34
C PHE A 181 8.80 -6.35 -7.13
N ARG A 182 8.05 -5.96 -6.09
CA ARG A 182 7.83 -4.53 -5.79
C ARG A 182 9.09 -3.80 -5.36
N PHE A 183 10.01 -4.46 -4.64
CA PHE A 183 11.31 -3.87 -4.31
C PHE A 183 12.10 -3.61 -5.59
N GLY A 184 12.22 -4.61 -6.47
CA GLY A 184 12.88 -4.48 -7.77
C GLY A 184 12.28 -3.37 -8.63
N MET A 185 10.96 -3.31 -8.74
CA MET A 185 10.24 -2.23 -9.45
C MET A 185 10.56 -0.84 -8.88
N ARG A 186 10.58 -0.68 -7.55
CA ARG A 186 10.92 0.60 -6.91
C ARG A 186 12.35 1.04 -7.18
N HIS A 187 13.32 0.12 -7.12
CA HIS A 187 14.69 0.42 -7.54
C HIS A 187 14.74 0.86 -9.00
N ALA A 188 13.99 0.17 -9.86
CA ALA A 188 13.95 0.48 -11.28
C ALA A 188 13.36 1.87 -11.57
N ILE A 189 12.25 2.21 -10.90
CA ILE A 189 11.60 3.53 -10.96
C ILE A 189 12.53 4.61 -10.40
N GLN A 190 13.11 4.40 -9.22
CA GLN A 190 14.03 5.36 -8.58
C GLN A 190 15.24 5.65 -9.46
N THR A 191 15.75 4.63 -10.17
CA THR A 191 16.88 4.81 -11.09
C THR A 191 16.52 5.72 -12.25
N VAL A 192 15.30 5.61 -12.81
CA VAL A 192 14.81 6.49 -13.87
C VAL A 192 14.70 7.92 -13.35
N LEU A 193 14.05 8.11 -12.19
CA LEU A 193 13.86 9.44 -11.59
C LEU A 193 15.18 10.14 -11.26
N LYS A 194 16.22 9.41 -10.85
CA LYS A 194 17.56 9.99 -10.61
C LYS A 194 18.29 10.41 -11.88
N GLN A 195 17.94 9.85 -13.03
CA GLN A 195 18.55 10.18 -14.32
C GLN A 195 17.78 11.26 -15.08
N SER A 196 16.52 11.52 -14.70
CA SER A 196 15.75 12.65 -15.20
C SER A 196 16.35 13.97 -14.73
N SER A 197 16.44 14.94 -15.65
CA SER A 197 16.86 16.31 -15.34
C SER A 197 15.68 17.08 -14.75
N GLY A 198 15.50 16.99 -13.44
CA GLY A 198 14.40 17.65 -12.72
C GLY A 198 13.13 16.78 -12.67
N SER A 199 11.99 17.44 -12.52
CA SER A 199 10.71 16.78 -12.32
C SER A 199 10.13 16.24 -13.63
N ILE A 200 9.50 15.07 -13.56
CA ILE A 200 8.87 14.39 -14.70
C ILE A 200 7.41 14.09 -14.36
N THR A 201 6.50 14.22 -15.32
CA THR A 201 5.09 13.87 -15.08
C THR A 201 4.92 12.36 -14.94
N LEU A 202 3.83 11.94 -14.27
CA LEU A 202 3.50 10.52 -14.11
C LEU A 202 3.30 9.82 -15.46
N THR A 203 2.79 10.52 -16.47
CA THR A 203 2.58 10.00 -17.83
C THR A 203 3.87 9.87 -18.63
N GLU A 204 4.83 10.77 -18.43
CA GLU A 204 6.17 10.72 -19.06
C GLU A 204 7.11 9.71 -18.40
N LEU A 205 6.92 9.41 -17.10
CA LEU A 205 7.75 8.45 -16.38
C LEU A 205 7.70 7.05 -17.01
N TYR A 206 6.52 6.63 -17.48
CA TYR A 206 6.36 5.30 -18.07
C TYR A 206 7.19 5.10 -19.36
N PRO A 207 7.10 5.97 -20.39
CA PRO A 207 7.97 5.90 -21.56
C PRO A 207 9.46 6.02 -21.21
N ALA A 208 9.82 6.89 -20.25
CA ALA A 208 11.20 7.02 -19.79
C ALA A 208 11.73 5.73 -19.15
N PHE A 209 10.88 5.04 -18.37
CA PHE A 209 11.19 3.76 -17.76
C PHE A 209 11.49 2.69 -18.82
N GLU A 210 10.62 2.53 -19.82
CA GLU A 210 10.84 1.55 -20.88
C GLU A 210 12.11 1.86 -21.66
N LYS A 211 12.30 3.11 -22.06
CA LYS A 211 13.49 3.54 -22.82
C LYS A 211 14.78 3.20 -22.09
N LEU A 212 14.89 3.58 -20.82
CA LEU A 212 16.11 3.35 -20.04
C LEU A 212 16.40 1.85 -19.86
N TRP A 213 15.41 1.08 -19.44
CA TRP A 213 15.64 -0.31 -19.07
C TRP A 213 15.79 -1.23 -20.28
N ARG A 214 15.15 -0.91 -21.42
CA ARG A 214 15.45 -1.58 -22.70
C ARG A 214 16.87 -1.27 -23.17
N GLN A 215 17.31 -0.01 -23.05
CA GLN A 215 18.69 0.36 -23.40
C GLN A 215 19.73 -0.38 -22.54
N LYS A 216 19.48 -0.55 -21.23
CA LYS A 216 20.36 -1.33 -20.35
C LYS A 216 20.46 -2.81 -20.73
N LEU A 217 19.46 -3.35 -21.41
CA LEU A 217 19.39 -4.75 -21.83
C LEU A 217 19.73 -4.94 -23.31
N ILE A 218 20.21 -3.90 -24.01
CA ILE A 218 20.41 -3.95 -25.47
C ILE A 218 21.45 -4.99 -25.91
N ASN A 219 22.41 -5.30 -25.04
CA ASN A 219 23.48 -6.27 -25.30
C ASN A 219 23.10 -7.71 -24.92
N GLU A 220 21.90 -7.92 -24.39
CA GLU A 220 21.39 -9.26 -24.10
C GLU A 220 21.13 -10.04 -25.40
N ALA A 221 21.25 -11.37 -25.35
CA ALA A 221 20.98 -12.21 -26.51
C ALA A 221 19.54 -12.06 -27.02
N ARG A 222 18.58 -11.80 -26.11
CA ARG A 222 17.18 -11.48 -26.44
C ARG A 222 16.68 -10.33 -25.55
N PRO A 223 16.94 -9.06 -25.94
CA PRO A 223 16.64 -7.89 -25.10
C PRO A 223 15.16 -7.76 -24.69
N GLU A 224 14.24 -8.02 -25.62
CA GLU A 224 12.80 -7.97 -25.35
C GLU A 224 12.37 -9.02 -24.31
N ASP A 225 12.86 -10.25 -24.46
CA ASP A 225 12.61 -11.33 -23.51
C ASP A 225 13.15 -10.96 -22.12
N ALA A 226 14.40 -10.48 -22.06
CA ALA A 226 15.02 -10.05 -20.81
C ALA A 226 14.19 -8.96 -20.11
N PHE A 227 13.70 -7.97 -20.86
CA PHE A 227 12.88 -6.88 -20.32
C PHE A 227 11.53 -7.38 -19.81
N ILE A 228 10.84 -8.23 -20.58
CA ILE A 228 9.52 -8.75 -20.23
C ILE A 228 9.60 -9.65 -19.00
N TYR A 229 10.48 -10.66 -18.98
CA TYR A 229 10.59 -11.56 -17.82
C TYR A 229 11.01 -10.82 -16.54
N LYS A 230 11.85 -9.79 -16.67
CA LYS A 230 12.29 -8.98 -15.52
C LYS A 230 11.16 -8.17 -14.89
N TYR A 231 10.27 -7.60 -15.70
CA TYR A 231 9.25 -6.66 -15.22
C TYR A 231 7.81 -7.17 -15.30
N LEU A 232 7.58 -8.39 -15.78
CA LEU A 232 6.28 -9.02 -15.70
C LEU A 232 5.93 -9.32 -14.24
N PRO A 233 4.78 -8.85 -13.74
CA PRO A 233 4.38 -9.11 -12.37
C PRO A 233 4.06 -10.59 -12.13
N PRO A 234 4.43 -11.16 -10.96
CA PRO A 234 4.21 -12.58 -10.64
C PRO A 234 2.76 -13.07 -10.77
N ASP A 235 1.78 -12.20 -10.50
CA ASP A 235 0.36 -12.56 -10.64
C ASP A 235 -0.07 -12.79 -12.09
N CYS A 236 0.69 -12.30 -13.08
CA CYS A 236 0.46 -12.60 -14.49
C CYS A 236 0.93 -14.01 -14.83
N GLU A 237 2.09 -14.42 -14.33
CA GLU A 237 2.71 -15.73 -14.62
C GLU A 237 1.80 -16.90 -14.22
N SER A 238 1.02 -16.74 -13.15
CA SER A 238 0.04 -17.75 -12.73
C SER A 238 -1.20 -17.87 -13.65
N ARG A 239 -1.47 -16.86 -14.49
CA ARG A 239 -2.72 -16.73 -15.25
C ARG A 239 -2.55 -16.94 -16.74
N LEU A 240 -1.33 -16.81 -17.25
CA LEU A 240 -1.05 -16.86 -18.68
C LEU A 240 0.24 -17.62 -18.97
N LYS A 241 0.26 -18.28 -20.12
CA LYS A 241 1.49 -18.82 -20.71
C LYS A 241 2.00 -17.78 -21.70
N ILE A 242 3.14 -17.20 -21.42
CA ILE A 242 3.73 -16.11 -22.22
C ILE A 242 4.00 -16.60 -23.66
N GLU A 243 4.27 -17.90 -23.80
CA GLU A 243 4.49 -18.58 -25.07
C GLU A 243 3.30 -18.49 -26.02
N ASP A 244 2.07 -18.40 -25.49
CA ASP A 244 0.84 -18.29 -26.30
C ASP A 244 0.77 -16.94 -27.05
N TYR A 245 1.58 -15.96 -26.63
CA TYR A 245 1.65 -14.62 -27.22
C TYR A 245 2.88 -14.43 -28.11
N ARG A 246 3.52 -15.53 -28.54
CA ARG A 246 4.63 -15.49 -29.48
C ARG A 246 4.15 -15.71 -30.91
N GLN A 247 4.77 -14.97 -31.82
CA GLN A 247 4.64 -15.15 -33.26
C GLN A 247 5.60 -16.26 -33.74
N LYS A 248 5.46 -16.67 -35.02
CA LYS A 248 6.30 -17.73 -35.62
C LYS A 248 7.80 -17.39 -35.60
N ASP A 249 8.14 -16.11 -35.64
CA ASP A 249 9.51 -15.60 -35.55
C ASP A 249 10.04 -15.48 -34.10
N LYS A 250 9.28 -16.00 -33.12
CA LYS A 250 9.52 -15.93 -31.66
C LYS A 250 9.38 -14.54 -31.04
N SER A 251 9.03 -13.51 -31.81
CA SER A 251 8.71 -12.17 -31.29
C SER A 251 7.35 -12.17 -30.57
N PHE A 252 7.11 -11.18 -29.71
CA PHE A 252 5.82 -11.02 -29.04
C PHE A 252 4.78 -10.37 -29.96
N THR A 253 3.50 -10.69 -29.77
CA THR A 253 2.41 -10.01 -30.49
C THR A 253 2.30 -8.54 -30.07
N LYS A 254 1.84 -7.68 -30.98
CA LYS A 254 1.67 -6.24 -30.71
C LYS A 254 0.63 -6.01 -29.60
N GLU A 255 -0.40 -6.85 -29.56
CA GLU A 255 -1.45 -6.83 -28.54
C GLU A 255 -0.87 -7.11 -27.15
N PHE A 256 0.03 -8.10 -27.04
CA PHE A 256 0.71 -8.41 -25.79
C PHE A 256 1.63 -7.27 -25.35
N LEU A 257 2.47 -6.76 -26.25
CA LEU A 257 3.37 -5.65 -25.92
C LEU A 257 2.60 -4.42 -25.43
N LYS A 258 1.51 -4.05 -26.12
CA LYS A 258 0.65 -2.93 -25.72
C LYS A 258 0.00 -3.15 -24.35
N GLU A 259 -0.43 -4.37 -24.05
CA GLU A 259 -1.05 -4.65 -22.77
C GLU A 259 -0.02 -4.77 -21.64
N PHE A 260 1.18 -5.27 -21.93
CA PHE A 260 2.32 -5.29 -21.02
C PHE A 260 2.73 -3.86 -20.65
N SER A 261 2.77 -2.97 -21.65
CA SER A 261 2.94 -1.53 -21.47
C SER A 261 1.91 -0.92 -20.50
N ASN A 262 0.62 -1.18 -20.71
CA ASN A 262 -0.45 -0.72 -19.80
C ASN A 262 -0.30 -1.31 -18.38
N ARG A 263 0.20 -2.55 -18.28
CA ARG A 263 0.40 -3.20 -16.98
C ARG A 263 1.57 -2.57 -16.23
N LEU A 264 2.67 -2.25 -16.90
CA LEU A 264 3.79 -1.55 -16.30
C LEU A 264 3.40 -0.12 -15.89
N SER A 265 2.67 0.60 -16.73
CA SER A 265 2.15 1.93 -16.37
C SER A 265 1.26 1.86 -15.13
N TRP A 266 0.49 0.79 -14.96
CA TRP A 266 -0.32 0.55 -13.77
C TRP A 266 0.52 0.35 -12.49
N GLU A 267 1.63 -0.38 -12.56
CA GLU A 267 2.52 -0.57 -11.40
C GLU A 267 3.14 0.78 -10.96
N ILE A 268 3.57 1.59 -11.92
CA ILE A 268 4.10 2.95 -11.67
C ILE A 268 3.00 3.87 -11.13
N TRP A 269 1.84 3.89 -11.78
CA TRP A 269 0.67 4.66 -11.34
C TRP A 269 0.28 4.31 -9.91
N SER A 270 0.23 3.03 -9.57
CA SER A 270 -0.13 2.57 -8.24
C SER A 270 0.90 3.01 -7.19
N GLU A 271 2.19 3.03 -7.50
CA GLU A 271 3.24 3.43 -6.56
C GLU A 271 3.12 4.90 -6.12
N PHE A 272 2.70 5.80 -7.01
CA PHE A 272 2.57 7.25 -6.73
C PHE A 272 1.12 7.74 -6.56
N SER A 273 0.14 6.85 -6.57
CA SER A 273 -1.26 7.20 -6.29
C SER A 273 -1.88 6.28 -5.25
N PHE A 274 -2.57 5.25 -5.70
CA PHE A 274 -3.36 4.34 -4.91
C PHE A 274 -2.55 3.70 -3.77
N SER A 275 -1.32 3.25 -4.00
CA SER A 275 -0.50 2.62 -2.97
C SER A 275 0.49 3.57 -2.30
N ALA A 276 0.57 4.86 -2.68
CA ALA A 276 1.63 5.77 -2.25
C ALA A 276 1.77 5.88 -0.72
N GLY A 277 0.67 5.85 0.03
CA GLY A 277 0.68 5.86 1.50
C GLY A 277 0.83 4.49 2.18
N ILE A 278 0.87 3.39 1.42
CA ILE A 278 0.71 2.02 1.94
C ILE A 278 2.00 1.20 1.81
N GLY A 279 2.56 0.84 2.96
CA GLY A 279 3.76 0.00 3.04
C GLY A 279 5.04 0.82 3.00
N ARG A 280 6.03 0.38 2.24
CA ARG A 280 7.36 0.98 2.12
C ARG A 280 7.56 1.49 0.70
N THR A 281 6.77 2.49 0.32
CA THR A 281 6.83 3.07 -1.02
C THR A 281 8.02 4.01 -1.15
N LEU A 282 8.34 4.36 -2.40
CA LEU A 282 9.31 5.41 -2.69
C LEU A 282 8.93 6.73 -2.01
N GLU A 283 7.65 7.08 -2.07
CA GLU A 283 7.17 8.30 -1.44
C GLU A 283 7.21 8.25 0.07
N LYS A 284 6.73 7.18 0.71
CA LYS A 284 6.72 7.11 2.18
C LYS A 284 8.13 7.07 2.77
N SER A 285 9.09 6.49 2.05
CA SER A 285 10.50 6.50 2.45
C SER A 285 11.22 7.81 2.15
N GLY A 286 10.60 8.73 1.41
CA GLY A 286 11.23 9.97 0.97
C GLY A 286 12.33 9.76 -0.08
N ALA A 287 12.30 8.65 -0.83
CA ALA A 287 13.22 8.41 -1.93
C ALA A 287 12.90 9.27 -3.17
N SER A 288 11.61 9.45 -3.43
CA SER A 288 11.06 10.35 -4.44
C SER A 288 9.66 10.75 -4.02
N ALA A 289 9.18 11.93 -4.39
CA ALA A 289 7.88 12.40 -3.99
C ALA A 289 7.12 13.06 -5.14
N VAL A 290 5.83 13.28 -4.91
CA VAL A 290 4.96 14.03 -5.82
C VAL A 290 5.05 15.52 -5.50
N GLU A 291 5.08 16.32 -6.55
CA GLU A 291 4.85 17.76 -6.53
C GLU A 291 3.76 18.17 -7.53
N PHE A 292 3.19 19.34 -7.27
CA PHE A 292 2.16 19.97 -8.09
C PHE A 292 2.61 21.39 -8.44
N ASP A 293 2.26 21.83 -9.66
CA ASP A 293 2.55 23.18 -10.10
C ASP A 293 1.75 24.21 -9.30
N VAL A 294 2.46 24.99 -8.50
CA VAL A 294 1.87 26.02 -7.63
C VAL A 294 1.34 27.20 -8.44
N ALA A 295 1.84 27.44 -9.66
CA ALA A 295 1.33 28.50 -10.53
C ALA A 295 -0.16 28.27 -10.86
N LEU A 296 -0.55 27.02 -11.10
CA LEU A 296 -1.96 26.66 -11.35
C LEU A 296 -2.84 26.90 -10.12
N PHE A 297 -2.29 26.88 -8.91
CA PHE A 297 -3.07 27.14 -7.69
C PHE A 297 -3.46 28.62 -7.61
N GLU A 298 -2.55 29.51 -8.00
CA GLU A 298 -2.81 30.95 -8.11
C GLU A 298 -3.85 31.25 -9.18
N ASP A 299 -3.79 30.57 -10.34
CA ASP A 299 -4.79 30.73 -11.40
C ASP A 299 -6.20 30.33 -10.93
N VAL A 300 -6.32 29.19 -10.25
CA VAL A 300 -7.60 28.73 -9.67
C VAL A 300 -8.08 29.70 -8.58
N TYR A 301 -7.19 30.19 -7.71
CA TYR A 301 -7.54 31.18 -6.69
C TYR A 301 -8.08 32.47 -7.32
N ASN A 302 -7.43 32.97 -8.37
CA ASN A 302 -7.85 34.18 -9.08
C ASN A 302 -9.24 34.00 -9.72
N GLN A 303 -9.55 32.81 -10.23
CA GLN A 303 -10.88 32.48 -10.76
C GLN A 303 -11.94 32.40 -9.64
N MET A 304 -11.59 31.83 -8.49
CA MET A 304 -12.49 31.75 -7.33
C MET A 304 -12.70 33.08 -6.60
N LYS A 305 -11.79 34.05 -6.77
CA LYS A 305 -11.77 35.31 -6.02
C LYS A 305 -13.09 36.07 -6.05
N TYR A 306 -13.74 36.16 -7.21
CA TYR A 306 -15.03 36.84 -7.32
C TYR A 306 -16.12 36.16 -6.48
N TRP A 307 -16.20 34.82 -6.56
CA TRP A 307 -17.16 34.05 -5.77
C TRP A 307 -16.87 34.17 -4.27
N LEU A 308 -15.59 34.10 -3.86
CA LEU A 308 -15.17 34.28 -2.48
C LEU A 308 -15.56 35.66 -1.94
N GLN A 309 -15.43 36.73 -2.72
CA GLN A 309 -15.85 38.06 -2.32
C GLN A 309 -17.37 38.17 -2.19
N LYS A 310 -18.11 37.61 -3.15
CA LYS A 310 -19.57 37.61 -3.17
C LYS A 310 -20.16 36.91 -1.94
N GLU A 311 -19.57 35.79 -1.51
CA GLU A 311 -20.02 35.00 -0.36
C GLU A 311 -19.33 35.41 0.97
N GLU A 312 -18.74 36.61 1.03
CA GLU A 312 -18.09 37.16 2.23
C GLU A 312 -16.93 36.32 2.81
N LEU A 313 -16.32 35.48 1.98
CA LEU A 313 -15.14 34.66 2.30
C LEU A 313 -13.81 35.31 1.90
N GLY A 314 -13.84 36.35 1.07
CA GLY A 314 -12.63 36.98 0.51
C GLY A 314 -11.65 37.56 1.54
N GLU A 315 -12.13 37.97 2.73
CA GLU A 315 -11.26 38.41 3.83
C GLU A 315 -10.78 37.23 4.72
N ARG A 316 -11.46 36.08 4.64
CA ARG A 316 -11.18 34.88 5.45
C ARG A 316 -10.27 33.88 4.74
N ILE A 317 -10.27 33.90 3.40
CA ILE A 317 -9.52 32.97 2.55
C ILE A 317 -8.59 33.79 1.64
N ASN A 318 -7.30 33.75 1.94
CA ASN A 318 -6.26 34.37 1.12
C ASN A 318 -5.57 33.32 0.22
N SER A 319 -4.75 33.78 -0.74
CA SER A 319 -4.10 32.88 -1.71
C SER A 319 -3.23 31.81 -1.05
N GLU A 320 -2.47 32.17 -0.01
CA GLU A 320 -1.62 31.20 0.70
C GLU A 320 -2.45 30.09 1.35
N THR A 321 -3.47 30.44 2.12
CA THR A 321 -4.36 29.46 2.77
C THR A 321 -5.14 28.61 1.77
N PHE A 322 -5.53 29.20 0.64
CA PHE A 322 -6.17 28.50 -0.47
C PHE A 322 -5.23 27.49 -1.13
N SER A 323 -3.99 27.88 -1.40
CA SER A 323 -2.95 27.01 -1.97
C SER A 323 -2.61 25.83 -1.04
N LYS A 324 -2.55 26.05 0.28
CA LYS A 324 -2.41 24.95 1.27
C LYS A 324 -3.61 24.00 1.25
N PHE A 325 -4.82 24.55 1.21
CA PHE A 325 -6.05 23.77 1.09
C PHE A 325 -6.06 22.91 -0.17
N LEU A 326 -5.72 23.50 -1.32
CA LEU A 326 -5.73 22.84 -2.62
C LEU A 326 -4.66 21.73 -2.68
N LEU A 327 -3.45 21.99 -2.19
CA LEU A 327 -2.39 20.97 -2.09
C LEU A 327 -2.88 19.73 -1.33
N GLY A 328 -3.49 19.92 -0.16
CA GLY A 328 -4.00 18.81 0.64
C GLY A 328 -5.19 18.10 0.01
N PHE A 329 -6.07 18.81 -0.69
CA PHE A 329 -7.17 18.23 -1.46
C PHE A 329 -6.66 17.33 -2.60
N LEU A 330 -5.68 17.79 -3.38
CA LEU A 330 -5.09 16.99 -4.48
C LEU A 330 -4.36 15.75 -3.95
N HIS A 331 -3.58 15.88 -2.86
CA HIS A 331 -2.98 14.72 -2.21
C HIS A 331 -4.01 13.73 -1.68
N ARG A 332 -5.14 14.19 -1.12
CA ARG A 332 -6.23 13.30 -0.68
C ARG A 332 -6.78 12.48 -1.85
N LEU A 333 -7.14 13.13 -2.96
CA LEU A 333 -7.63 12.43 -4.15
C LEU A 333 -6.62 11.39 -4.65
N ARG A 334 -5.35 11.80 -4.75
CA ARG A 334 -4.25 10.94 -5.18
C ARG A 334 -4.07 9.71 -4.28
N PHE A 335 -4.01 9.87 -2.96
CA PHE A 335 -3.86 8.75 -2.01
C PHE A 335 -5.04 7.77 -2.02
N LYS A 336 -6.22 8.23 -2.44
CA LYS A 336 -7.39 7.36 -2.67
C LYS A 336 -7.37 6.64 -4.03
N GLY A 337 -6.37 6.93 -4.88
CA GLY A 337 -6.30 6.41 -6.25
C GLY A 337 -7.29 7.07 -7.18
N GLY A 338 -7.83 8.24 -6.84
CA GLY A 338 -8.67 9.06 -7.72
C GLY A 338 -7.83 9.75 -8.79
N VAL A 339 -7.01 9.00 -9.52
CA VAL A 339 -6.14 9.45 -10.61
C VAL A 339 -6.53 8.66 -11.85
N ASP A 340 -6.65 9.30 -13.01
CA ASP A 340 -7.08 8.58 -14.21
C ASP A 340 -6.02 7.56 -14.68
N HIS A 341 -6.49 6.45 -15.27
CA HIS A 341 -5.65 5.43 -15.89
C HIS A 341 -6.46 4.64 -16.94
N PRO A 342 -5.86 4.16 -18.05
CA PRO A 342 -6.56 3.38 -19.07
C PRO A 342 -7.41 2.22 -18.54
N TYR A 343 -6.91 1.47 -17.55
CA TYR A 343 -7.64 0.38 -16.88
C TYR A 343 -8.91 0.81 -16.12
N LEU A 344 -9.04 2.08 -15.76
CA LEU A 344 -10.17 2.61 -15.01
C LEU A 344 -11.24 3.23 -15.92
N LYS A 345 -11.04 3.25 -17.24
CA LYS A 345 -11.96 3.88 -18.19
C LYS A 345 -13.41 3.39 -18.03
N LYS A 346 -13.63 2.07 -18.05
CA LYS A 346 -14.98 1.50 -17.86
C LYS A 346 -15.54 1.78 -16.47
N TYR A 347 -14.69 1.68 -15.45
CA TYR A 347 -15.05 1.94 -14.06
C TYR A 347 -15.54 3.38 -13.84
N ARG A 348 -15.02 4.33 -14.62
CA ARG A 348 -15.40 5.76 -14.55
C ARG A 348 -16.49 6.17 -15.54
N SER A 349 -16.74 5.39 -16.59
CA SER A 349 -17.66 5.76 -17.69
C SER A 349 -18.90 4.88 -17.83
N GLU A 350 -18.90 3.66 -17.28
CA GLU A 350 -20.05 2.75 -17.38
C GLU A 350 -20.78 2.67 -16.03
N ARG A 351 -20.15 2.06 -15.03
CA ARG A 351 -20.63 1.93 -13.64
C ARG A 351 -19.45 1.81 -12.68
N THR A 352 -19.68 2.06 -11.41
CA THR A 352 -18.63 2.01 -10.39
C THR A 352 -18.70 0.70 -9.61
N ASN A 353 -18.16 -0.37 -10.21
CA ASN A 353 -18.14 -1.71 -9.62
C ASN A 353 -16.76 -2.35 -9.82
N TYR A 354 -16.24 -3.04 -8.80
CA TYR A 354 -14.98 -3.79 -8.87
C TYR A 354 -14.93 -4.73 -10.09
N TRP A 355 -16.06 -5.31 -10.51
CA TRP A 355 -16.12 -6.20 -11.67
C TRP A 355 -15.58 -5.53 -12.94
N LEU A 356 -15.82 -4.22 -13.13
CA LEU A 356 -15.37 -3.46 -14.30
C LEU A 356 -13.87 -3.14 -14.31
N ILE A 357 -13.12 -3.54 -13.28
CA ILE A 357 -11.66 -3.50 -13.24
C ILE A 357 -11.09 -4.91 -13.05
N THR A 358 -11.78 -5.90 -13.62
CA THR A 358 -11.30 -7.28 -13.73
C THR A 358 -11.06 -7.67 -15.19
N GLN A 359 -10.25 -8.69 -15.39
CA GLN A 359 -10.03 -9.34 -16.68
C GLN A 359 -11.33 -9.87 -17.28
N SER A 360 -12.24 -10.39 -16.47
CA SER A 360 -13.52 -10.95 -16.95
C SER A 360 -14.39 -9.91 -17.64
N ALA A 361 -14.42 -8.67 -17.13
CA ALA A 361 -15.14 -7.56 -17.74
C ALA A 361 -14.36 -6.83 -18.84
N ASN A 362 -13.03 -6.92 -18.80
CA ASN A 362 -12.11 -6.28 -19.74
C ASN A 362 -11.23 -7.31 -20.43
N LYS A 363 -11.81 -8.12 -21.32
CA LYS A 363 -11.05 -9.13 -22.09
C LYS A 363 -9.87 -8.54 -22.86
N LYS A 364 -9.96 -7.27 -23.28
CA LYS A 364 -8.87 -6.51 -23.91
C LYS A 364 -7.69 -6.29 -22.97
N HIS A 365 -7.95 -6.09 -21.68
CA HIS A 365 -6.95 -5.84 -20.66
C HIS A 365 -6.65 -7.11 -19.87
N PHE A 366 -6.08 -8.11 -20.54
CA PHE A 366 -5.89 -9.43 -19.96
C PHE A 366 -4.77 -9.49 -18.90
N LEU A 367 -3.89 -8.46 -18.83
CA LEU A 367 -2.88 -8.34 -17.78
C LEU A 367 -3.33 -7.49 -16.59
N ILE A 368 -4.53 -6.91 -16.63
CA ILE A 368 -5.08 -6.11 -15.53
C ILE A 368 -4.99 -6.89 -14.21
N LYS A 369 -4.67 -6.16 -13.14
CA LYS A 369 -4.73 -6.70 -11.79
C LYS A 369 -6.20 -6.90 -11.42
N ASN A 370 -6.60 -8.13 -11.12
CA ASN A 370 -7.97 -8.41 -10.72
C ASN A 370 -8.27 -7.85 -9.33
N PHE A 371 -9.30 -7.00 -9.25
CA PHE A 371 -9.87 -6.57 -7.98
C PHE A 371 -11.03 -7.49 -7.60
N GLY A 372 -11.08 -7.88 -6.34
CA GLY A 372 -12.20 -8.65 -5.77
C GLY A 372 -13.21 -7.77 -5.02
N LYS A 373 -14.30 -8.38 -4.59
CA LYS A 373 -15.37 -7.73 -3.81
C LYS A 373 -14.85 -7.05 -2.53
N ASN A 374 -13.87 -7.66 -1.88
CA ASN A 374 -13.25 -7.18 -0.63
C ASN A 374 -11.90 -6.49 -0.89
N SER A 375 -11.58 -6.15 -2.14
CA SER A 375 -10.36 -5.41 -2.46
C SER A 375 -10.59 -3.92 -2.27
N ARG A 376 -9.59 -3.21 -1.76
CA ARG A 376 -9.56 -1.74 -1.83
C ARG A 376 -9.68 -1.31 -3.30
N LEU A 377 -10.61 -0.41 -3.59
CA LEU A 377 -10.83 0.11 -4.94
C LEU A 377 -10.32 1.55 -5.04
N PRO A 378 -9.79 1.97 -6.20
CA PRO A 378 -9.56 3.38 -6.48
C PRO A 378 -10.86 4.19 -6.30
N LYS A 379 -10.81 5.26 -5.51
CA LYS A 379 -11.97 6.11 -5.26
C LYS A 379 -11.81 7.47 -5.92
N PHE A 380 -12.61 7.70 -6.94
CA PHE A 380 -12.84 9.02 -7.54
C PHE A 380 -13.84 9.78 -6.67
N ALA A 381 -13.88 11.10 -6.79
CA ALA A 381 -14.81 11.92 -6.02
C ALA A 381 -16.06 12.21 -6.83
N THR A 382 -17.20 12.32 -6.14
CA THR A 382 -18.47 12.82 -6.67
C THR A 382 -18.95 13.93 -5.76
N LEU A 383 -19.61 14.94 -6.32
CA LEU A 383 -20.13 16.06 -5.55
C LEU A 383 -21.24 15.59 -4.60
N SER A 384 -22.33 15.08 -5.15
CA SER A 384 -23.52 14.73 -4.38
C SER A 384 -23.66 13.23 -4.13
N PRO A 385 -24.27 12.82 -2.99
CA PRO A 385 -24.70 11.45 -2.77
C PRO A 385 -25.84 11.08 -3.73
N GLY A 386 -25.92 9.80 -4.11
CA GLY A 386 -26.96 9.32 -5.01
C GLY A 386 -26.92 7.81 -5.24
N PRO A 387 -27.87 7.25 -6.00
CA PRO A 387 -27.80 5.84 -6.41
C PRO A 387 -26.49 5.60 -7.16
N ASN A 388 -25.82 4.47 -6.87
CA ASN A 388 -24.52 4.09 -7.46
C ASN A 388 -23.29 4.91 -7.01
N THR A 389 -23.37 5.73 -5.96
CA THR A 389 -22.23 6.52 -5.44
C THR A 389 -21.35 5.78 -4.43
N ALA A 390 -21.71 4.56 -4.02
CA ALA A 390 -21.06 3.83 -2.92
C ALA A 390 -19.56 3.55 -3.11
N ALA A 391 -19.08 3.55 -4.36
CA ALA A 391 -17.68 3.32 -4.69
C ALA A 391 -16.86 4.61 -4.91
N PHE A 392 -17.48 5.78 -4.72
CA PHE A 392 -16.84 7.09 -4.78
C PHE A 392 -16.63 7.71 -3.39
N GLU A 393 -15.75 8.70 -3.31
CA GLU A 393 -15.75 9.63 -2.19
C GLU A 393 -16.81 10.71 -2.43
N ILE A 394 -17.67 10.94 -1.45
CA ILE A 394 -18.75 11.94 -1.56
C ILE A 394 -18.24 13.23 -0.91
N ILE A 395 -18.23 14.32 -1.69
CA ILE A 395 -17.72 15.62 -1.24
C ILE A 395 -18.76 16.33 -0.36
N GLN A 396 -19.99 16.45 -0.84
CA GLN A 396 -21.05 17.15 -0.13
C GLN A 396 -21.36 16.48 1.21
N THR A 397 -21.60 17.33 2.21
CA THR A 397 -21.99 16.90 3.55
C THR A 397 -23.45 17.27 3.80
N GLN A 398 -24.17 16.41 4.53
CA GLN A 398 -25.53 16.69 5.00
C GLN A 398 -25.49 17.55 6.27
N SER A 399 -26.53 18.38 6.49
CA SER A 399 -26.63 19.22 7.69
C SER A 399 -26.46 18.41 8.99
N GLY A 400 -25.63 18.92 9.90
CA GLY A 400 -25.35 18.30 11.20
C GLY A 400 -24.39 17.10 11.19
N LYS A 401 -23.87 16.69 10.03
CA LYS A 401 -22.82 15.66 9.90
C LYS A 401 -21.52 16.29 9.43
N GLN A 402 -20.41 15.58 9.60
CA GLN A 402 -19.12 15.93 9.01
C GLN A 402 -18.59 14.75 8.20
N ASN A 403 -17.92 15.06 7.10
CA ASN A 403 -17.10 14.12 6.33
C ASN A 403 -15.68 14.69 6.21
N TRP A 404 -14.77 13.96 5.55
CA TRP A 404 -13.39 14.43 5.39
C TRP A 404 -13.30 15.80 4.70
N TYR A 405 -14.13 16.07 3.69
CA TYR A 405 -14.09 17.30 2.89
C TYR A 405 -14.56 18.53 3.67
N SER A 406 -15.68 18.43 4.38
CA SER A 406 -16.14 19.52 5.25
C SER A 406 -15.17 19.78 6.40
N THR A 407 -14.60 18.72 6.99
CA THR A 407 -13.59 18.88 8.06
C THR A 407 -12.28 19.45 7.52
N TRP A 408 -11.85 19.06 6.33
CA TRP A 408 -10.65 19.61 5.68
C TRP A 408 -10.80 21.11 5.40
N PHE A 409 -11.97 21.51 4.88
CA PHE A 409 -12.31 22.92 4.67
C PHE A 409 -12.21 23.71 5.98
N LEU A 410 -12.89 23.26 7.04
CA LEU A 410 -12.89 23.94 8.34
C LEU A 410 -11.51 23.99 9.01
N LYS A 411 -10.67 22.97 8.79
CA LYS A 411 -9.29 22.96 9.28
C LYS A 411 -8.41 24.00 8.60
N CYS A 412 -8.61 24.24 7.32
CA CYS A 412 -7.89 25.24 6.55
C CYS A 412 -8.44 26.65 6.80
N PHE A 413 -9.76 26.78 6.93
CA PHE A 413 -10.47 28.07 7.02
C PHE A 413 -11.22 28.18 8.37
N LYS A 414 -10.46 28.34 9.46
CA LYS A 414 -10.99 28.34 10.84
C LYS A 414 -12.00 29.46 11.16
N MET A 415 -12.08 30.49 10.32
CA MET A 415 -13.01 31.62 10.47
C MET A 415 -14.40 31.33 9.89
N VAL A 416 -14.63 30.13 9.33
CA VAL A 416 -15.94 29.68 8.83
C VAL A 416 -16.57 28.74 9.85
N ALA A 417 -17.85 28.94 10.17
CA ALA A 417 -18.54 28.16 11.17
C ALA A 417 -19.05 26.82 10.61
N VAL A 418 -19.11 25.81 11.48
CA VAL A 418 -19.60 24.45 11.13
C VAL A 418 -21.05 24.47 10.62
N SER A 419 -21.86 25.42 11.08
CA SER A 419 -23.26 25.60 10.68
C SER A 419 -23.45 25.99 9.22
N GLU A 420 -22.39 26.43 8.52
CA GLU A 420 -22.44 26.92 7.14
C GLU A 420 -22.28 25.77 6.12
N THR A 421 -22.93 24.62 6.34
CA THR A 421 -22.76 23.42 5.51
C THR A 421 -23.09 23.66 4.03
N ALA A 422 -24.09 24.50 3.73
CA ALA A 422 -24.45 24.87 2.36
C ALA A 422 -23.30 25.61 1.66
N LEU A 423 -22.72 26.62 2.34
CA LEU A 423 -21.60 27.40 1.83
C LEU A 423 -20.37 26.52 1.51
N ILE A 424 -20.07 25.55 2.37
CA ILE A 424 -18.97 24.59 2.14
C ILE A 424 -19.25 23.74 0.89
N ASN A 425 -20.47 23.26 0.73
CA ASN A 425 -20.86 22.46 -0.43
C ASN A 425 -20.77 23.28 -1.73
N ASP A 426 -21.22 24.54 -1.71
CA ASP A 426 -21.16 25.45 -2.86
C ASP A 426 -19.71 25.82 -3.23
N PHE A 427 -18.84 26.02 -2.22
CA PHE A 427 -17.40 26.22 -2.44
C PHE A 427 -16.79 25.07 -3.24
N TYR A 428 -17.10 23.83 -2.86
CA TYR A 428 -16.57 22.66 -3.56
C TYR A 428 -17.13 22.53 -4.98
N ASP A 429 -18.38 22.87 -5.21
CA ASP A 429 -18.97 22.85 -6.55
C ASP A 429 -18.21 23.79 -7.49
N GLN A 430 -18.02 25.05 -7.07
CA GLN A 430 -17.23 26.04 -7.82
C GLN A 430 -15.78 25.62 -8.00
N LEU A 431 -15.14 25.10 -6.94
CA LEU A 431 -13.76 24.62 -7.00
C LEU A 431 -13.60 23.55 -8.08
N LEU A 432 -14.50 22.55 -8.13
CA LEU A 432 -14.38 21.46 -9.09
C LEU A 432 -14.50 21.95 -10.54
N GLU A 433 -15.37 22.93 -10.81
CA GLU A 433 -15.50 23.53 -12.15
C GLU A 433 -14.20 24.20 -12.60
N TYR A 434 -13.56 24.99 -11.74
CA TYR A 434 -12.30 25.65 -12.07
C TYR A 434 -11.13 24.67 -12.16
N LEU A 435 -11.08 23.64 -11.30
CA LEU A 435 -10.06 22.60 -11.42
C LEU A 435 -10.18 21.79 -12.72
N GLU A 436 -11.40 21.54 -13.20
CA GLU A 436 -11.64 20.93 -14.52
C GLU A 436 -11.22 21.87 -15.65
N ALA A 437 -11.57 23.15 -15.57
CA ALA A 437 -11.22 24.16 -16.58
C ALA A 437 -9.70 24.31 -16.76
N ASN A 438 -8.93 24.22 -15.66
CA ASN A 438 -7.46 24.26 -15.67
C ASN A 438 -6.82 22.87 -15.89
N LYS A 439 -7.61 21.84 -16.22
CA LYS A 439 -7.16 20.46 -16.49
C LYS A 439 -6.41 19.79 -15.33
N LEU A 440 -6.58 20.29 -14.10
CA LEU A 440 -6.13 19.61 -12.88
C LEU A 440 -6.96 18.36 -12.63
N LEU A 441 -8.26 18.40 -12.94
CA LEU A 441 -9.17 17.26 -12.85
C LEU A 441 -9.74 16.89 -14.23
N ASP A 442 -10.09 15.61 -14.39
CA ASP A 442 -10.87 15.07 -15.51
C ASP A 442 -12.22 14.56 -14.97
N LYS A 443 -13.31 14.92 -15.65
CA LYS A 443 -14.68 14.53 -15.30
C LYS A 443 -15.19 13.43 -16.23
N ARG A 444 -15.87 12.44 -15.64
CA ARG A 444 -16.54 11.33 -16.34
C ARG A 444 -17.92 11.09 -15.76
N VAL A 445 -18.76 10.37 -16.50
CA VAL A 445 -20.11 9.98 -16.06
C VAL A 445 -20.20 8.46 -15.97
N ALA A 446 -20.52 7.91 -14.81
CA ALA A 446 -20.76 6.49 -14.60
C ALA A 446 -22.17 6.29 -14.05
N ALA A 447 -23.02 5.52 -14.73
CA ALA A 447 -24.39 5.25 -14.31
C ALA A 447 -25.22 6.53 -13.98
N GLY A 448 -25.00 7.62 -14.71
CA GLY A 448 -25.64 8.93 -14.46
C GLY A 448 -25.00 9.77 -13.34
N VAL A 449 -23.91 9.30 -12.73
CA VAL A 449 -23.17 10.01 -11.67
C VAL A 449 -21.90 10.62 -12.25
N ASN A 450 -21.72 11.93 -12.05
CA ASN A 450 -20.48 12.63 -12.35
C ASN A 450 -19.38 12.22 -11.37
N ASN A 451 -18.21 11.82 -11.87
CA ASN A 451 -17.04 11.55 -11.06
C ASN A 451 -15.83 12.33 -11.58
N VAL A 452 -15.03 12.86 -10.65
CA VAL A 452 -13.82 13.62 -10.93
C VAL A 452 -12.60 12.86 -10.43
N GLY A 453 -11.53 12.93 -11.21
CA GLY A 453 -10.23 12.35 -10.91
C GLY A 453 -9.11 13.29 -11.28
N LEU A 454 -7.99 13.19 -10.57
CA LEU A 454 -6.78 13.93 -10.85
C LEU A 454 -6.20 13.53 -12.21
N ASN A 455 -5.87 14.53 -13.01
CA ASN A 455 -5.18 14.33 -14.28
C ASN A 455 -3.74 13.86 -14.02
N PRO A 456 -3.32 12.68 -14.53
CA PRO A 456 -1.96 12.19 -14.32
C PRO A 456 -0.86 13.09 -14.92
N ASP A 457 -1.17 13.92 -15.94
CA ASP A 457 -0.22 14.90 -16.49
C ASP A 457 0.12 16.03 -15.51
N GLN A 458 -0.68 16.19 -14.46
CA GLN A 458 -0.51 17.23 -13.42
C GLN A 458 0.19 16.69 -12.17
N ILE A 459 0.68 15.46 -12.21
CA ILE A 459 1.40 14.82 -11.12
C ILE A 459 2.87 14.76 -11.51
N PHE A 460 3.67 15.65 -10.94
CA PHE A 460 5.10 15.70 -11.16
C PHE A 460 5.84 14.88 -10.11
N LEU A 461 6.92 14.22 -10.50
CA LEU A 461 7.71 13.31 -9.67
C LEU A 461 9.15 13.79 -9.62
N THR A 462 9.69 13.88 -8.40
CA THR A 462 11.05 14.37 -8.16
C THR A 462 11.79 13.53 -7.13
N THR A 463 13.12 13.56 -7.18
CA THR A 463 14.00 12.98 -6.14
C THR A 463 14.43 13.99 -5.08
N THR A 464 14.13 15.28 -5.29
CA THR A 464 14.35 16.35 -4.31
C THR A 464 13.14 16.43 -3.39
N VAL A 465 13.22 15.74 -2.25
CA VAL A 465 12.09 15.53 -1.34
C VAL A 465 12.22 16.37 -0.08
N ALA A 466 11.11 17.00 0.33
CA ALA A 466 10.92 17.57 1.67
C ALA A 466 9.98 16.67 2.48
N SER A 467 10.37 16.37 3.71
CA SER A 467 9.65 15.49 4.63
C SER A 467 9.02 16.27 5.77
N PHE A 468 7.77 15.95 6.09
CA PHE A 468 7.00 16.62 7.13
C PHE A 468 6.32 15.61 8.05
N GLU A 469 6.21 15.99 9.32
CA GLU A 469 5.54 15.20 10.35
C GLU A 469 4.50 16.06 11.07
N CYS A 470 3.31 15.50 11.29
CA CYS A 470 2.26 16.17 12.07
C CYS A 470 2.63 16.17 13.56
N LYS A 471 2.63 17.36 14.17
CA LYS A 471 3.00 17.58 15.59
C LYS A 471 2.15 16.79 16.60
N VAL A 472 0.97 16.34 16.20
CA VAL A 472 -0.01 15.69 17.10
C VAL A 472 -0.11 14.19 16.88
N CYS A 473 -0.22 13.74 15.62
CA CYS A 473 -0.47 12.32 15.33
C CYS A 473 0.73 11.58 14.71
N GLY A 474 1.84 12.26 14.43
CA GLY A 474 3.00 11.67 13.76
C GLY A 474 2.74 11.24 12.31
N ASN A 475 1.64 11.68 11.71
CA ASN A 475 1.41 11.41 10.29
C ASN A 475 2.52 12.06 9.46
N ASN A 476 3.14 11.29 8.59
CA ASN A 476 4.19 11.76 7.70
C ASN A 476 3.63 12.13 6.33
N LEU A 477 4.14 13.20 5.74
CA LEU A 477 3.87 13.63 4.37
C LEU A 477 5.19 14.00 3.71
N ASN A 478 5.50 13.33 2.59
CA ASN A 478 6.66 13.64 1.77
C ASN A 478 6.18 14.26 0.46
N VAL A 479 6.75 15.41 0.10
CA VAL A 479 6.42 16.18 -1.11
C VAL A 479 7.69 16.55 -1.86
N GLY A 480 7.57 16.90 -3.13
CA GLY A 480 8.66 17.56 -3.83
C GLY A 480 9.01 18.88 -3.16
N PHE A 481 10.30 19.23 -3.18
CA PHE A 481 10.83 20.35 -2.41
C PHE A 481 10.17 21.69 -2.77
N GLU A 482 9.72 21.87 -4.02
CA GLU A 482 9.03 23.09 -4.44
C GLU A 482 7.70 23.33 -3.69
N ASN A 483 6.98 22.27 -3.32
CA ASN A 483 5.75 22.39 -2.50
C ASN A 483 6.04 22.56 -0.99
N SER A 484 7.29 22.52 -0.53
CA SER A 484 7.64 22.50 0.90
C SER A 484 7.10 23.71 1.67
N HIS A 485 7.14 24.90 1.06
CA HIS A 485 6.65 26.14 1.66
C HIS A 485 5.14 26.12 1.96
N LEU A 486 4.36 25.37 1.18
CA LEU A 486 2.92 25.19 1.43
C LEU A 486 2.65 24.18 2.55
N VAL A 487 3.50 23.17 2.71
CA VAL A 487 3.27 22.11 3.71
C VAL A 487 3.62 22.57 5.13
N GLU A 488 4.58 23.47 5.29
CA GLU A 488 4.92 24.04 6.61
C GLU A 488 3.70 24.76 7.22
N GLY A 489 3.26 24.28 8.40
CA GLY A 489 2.06 24.77 9.08
C GLY A 489 0.73 24.37 8.43
N MET A 490 0.74 23.55 7.36
CA MET A 490 -0.50 23.03 6.76
C MET A 490 -1.22 22.12 7.76
N PRO A 491 -2.56 22.20 7.88
CA PRO A 491 -3.32 21.27 8.70
C PRO A 491 -3.06 19.80 8.31
N CYS A 492 -3.09 18.90 9.29
CA CYS A 492 -2.82 17.49 9.05
C CYS A 492 -3.86 16.88 8.09
N LEU A 493 -3.46 16.00 7.16
CA LEU A 493 -4.40 15.35 6.24
C LEU A 493 -5.31 14.31 6.94
N GLN A 494 -4.95 13.91 8.16
CA GLN A 494 -5.73 12.95 8.92
C GLN A 494 -7.07 13.55 9.34
N TYR A 495 -8.14 12.78 9.11
CA TYR A 495 -9.53 13.26 9.14
C TYR A 495 -9.82 14.14 10.37
N ARG A 496 -9.62 13.60 11.58
CA ARG A 496 -9.92 14.29 12.84
C ARG A 496 -8.69 14.74 13.63
N CYS A 497 -7.51 14.77 13.00
CA CYS A 497 -6.32 15.26 13.69
C CYS A 497 -6.32 16.80 13.72
N PRO A 498 -6.21 17.45 14.88
CA PRO A 498 -6.17 18.91 14.97
C PRO A 498 -4.78 19.50 14.71
N GLY A 499 -3.75 18.67 14.57
CA GLY A 499 -2.38 19.11 14.38
C GLY A 499 -2.09 19.64 12.98
N ASP A 500 -0.93 20.26 12.85
CA ASP A 500 -0.33 20.76 11.62
C ASP A 500 1.04 20.11 11.36
N TYR A 501 1.49 20.19 10.12
CA TYR A 501 2.77 19.66 9.67
C TYR A 501 3.93 20.59 10.01
N LYS A 502 5.04 19.99 10.44
CA LYS A 502 6.34 20.64 10.57
C LYS A 502 7.38 19.87 9.78
N MET A 503 8.32 20.58 9.17
CA MET A 503 9.44 19.94 8.48
C MET A 503 10.19 18.99 9.43
N ASN A 504 10.38 17.76 8.98
CA ASN A 504 11.12 16.73 9.67
C ASN A 504 12.54 16.67 9.11
N GLN A 505 13.53 16.95 9.95
CA GLN A 505 14.95 16.91 9.59
C GLN A 505 15.55 15.49 9.68
N ASN A 506 14.76 14.47 10.01
CA ASN A 506 15.30 13.14 10.21
C ASN A 506 15.67 12.48 8.86
N HIS A 507 16.96 12.51 8.54
CA HIS A 507 17.49 12.11 7.23
C HIS A 507 17.69 10.60 7.05
N PHE A 508 17.58 9.80 8.11
CA PHE A 508 17.88 8.36 8.07
C PHE A 508 16.63 7.50 7.87
N ASP A 509 16.15 7.42 6.63
CA ASP A 509 15.23 6.36 6.21
C ASP A 509 16.01 5.21 5.56
N TYR A 510 16.00 4.05 6.21
CA TYR A 510 16.64 2.83 5.71
C TYR A 510 16.19 2.47 4.28
N TYR A 511 14.88 2.54 4.01
CA TYR A 511 14.34 2.20 2.69
C TYR A 511 14.72 3.23 1.64
N ARG A 512 14.86 4.51 2.00
CA ARG A 512 15.45 5.51 1.10
C ARG A 512 16.85 5.10 0.65
N MET A 513 17.69 4.68 1.59
CA MET A 513 19.04 4.20 1.25
C MET A 513 18.99 2.96 0.35
N VAL A 514 18.12 2.00 0.67
CA VAL A 514 17.91 0.79 -0.14
C VAL A 514 17.55 1.18 -1.56
N TYR A 515 16.46 1.93 -1.79
CA TYR A 515 15.99 2.25 -3.14
C TYR A 515 17.01 3.03 -3.97
N ASN A 516 17.91 3.79 -3.32
CA ASN A 516 18.97 4.54 -3.97
C ASN A 516 20.23 3.73 -4.35
N ARG A 517 20.31 2.42 -4.04
CA ARG A 517 21.47 1.55 -4.37
C ARG A 517 21.64 1.26 -5.88
N GLY A 518 20.64 1.53 -6.71
CA GLY A 518 20.74 1.39 -8.18
C GLY A 518 20.71 -0.06 -8.74
N ARG A 519 20.55 -1.08 -7.89
CA ARG A 519 20.46 -2.49 -8.31
C ARG A 519 19.02 -3.01 -8.27
N ALA A 520 18.40 -3.12 -9.44
CA ALA A 520 17.03 -3.65 -9.60
C ALA A 520 17.08 -5.14 -9.99
N LEU A 521 17.32 -6.02 -9.01
CA LEU A 521 17.34 -7.46 -9.22
C LEU A 521 15.91 -8.04 -9.17
N ARG A 522 15.57 -8.93 -10.11
CA ARG A 522 14.34 -9.75 -10.07
C ARG A 522 14.62 -11.06 -9.33
N ILE A 523 13.74 -11.37 -8.37
CA ILE A 523 13.75 -12.65 -7.66
C ILE A 523 12.67 -13.54 -8.27
N PHE A 524 13.07 -14.76 -8.65
CA PHE A 524 12.23 -15.88 -9.05
C PHE A 524 12.39 -16.97 -8.00
N ALA A 525 11.32 -17.25 -7.26
CA ALA A 525 11.37 -18.14 -6.10
C ALA A 525 10.47 -19.35 -6.30
N LYS A 526 11.01 -20.55 -6.03
CA LYS A 526 10.24 -21.80 -6.09
C LYS A 526 10.46 -22.65 -4.86
N ASP A 527 9.46 -23.46 -4.53
CA ASP A 527 9.61 -24.47 -3.50
C ASP A 527 10.32 -25.71 -4.05
N HIS A 528 11.04 -26.40 -3.16
CA HIS A 528 11.64 -27.69 -3.46
C HIS A 528 11.25 -28.70 -2.38
N THR A 529 10.19 -29.46 -2.65
CA THR A 529 9.54 -30.30 -1.64
C THR A 529 9.36 -31.73 -2.12
N GLY A 530 9.17 -32.66 -1.18
CA GLY A 530 8.97 -34.07 -1.52
C GLY A 530 7.69 -34.36 -2.31
N LEU A 531 6.76 -33.40 -2.37
CA LEU A 531 5.53 -33.50 -3.16
C LEU A 531 5.72 -33.17 -4.65
N ILE A 532 6.86 -32.58 -5.03
CA ILE A 532 7.17 -32.30 -6.43
C ILE A 532 7.74 -33.56 -7.09
N ASP A 533 7.17 -33.92 -8.24
CA ASP A 533 7.62 -35.04 -9.07
C ASP A 533 9.13 -34.97 -9.32
N ARG A 534 9.80 -36.13 -9.29
CA ARG A 534 11.26 -36.22 -9.45
C ARG A 534 11.77 -35.49 -10.69
N ASP A 535 11.15 -35.71 -11.85
CA ASP A 535 11.58 -35.07 -13.11
C ASP A 535 11.47 -33.54 -13.06
N LYS A 536 10.49 -33.00 -12.33
CA LYS A 536 10.33 -31.56 -12.13
C LYS A 536 11.39 -31.02 -11.17
N ARG A 537 11.72 -31.77 -10.11
CA ARG A 537 12.81 -31.42 -9.18
C ARG A 537 14.17 -31.40 -9.88
N GLU A 538 14.51 -32.44 -10.65
CA GLU A 538 15.77 -32.48 -11.39
C GLU A 538 15.88 -31.33 -12.42
N LYS A 539 14.78 -30.95 -13.06
CA LYS A 539 14.73 -29.76 -13.92
C LYS A 539 14.94 -28.47 -13.13
N LEU A 540 14.32 -28.34 -11.96
CA LEU A 540 14.45 -27.18 -11.08
C LEU A 540 15.88 -27.06 -10.51
N GLU A 541 16.49 -28.16 -10.11
CA GLU A 541 17.87 -28.24 -9.65
C GLU A 541 18.84 -27.77 -10.75
N ARG A 542 18.67 -28.24 -11.99
CA ARG A 542 19.46 -27.79 -13.14
C ARG A 542 19.21 -26.32 -13.48
N ASP A 543 17.97 -25.86 -13.45
CA ASP A 543 17.60 -24.46 -13.69
C ASP A 543 18.22 -23.53 -12.65
N PHE A 544 18.14 -23.88 -11.37
CA PHE A 544 18.74 -23.11 -10.28
C PHE A 544 20.27 -23.11 -10.33
N LYS A 545 20.89 -24.24 -10.71
CA LYS A 545 22.34 -24.36 -10.82
C LYS A 545 22.90 -23.56 -12.00
N LEU A 546 22.31 -23.72 -13.19
CA LEU A 546 22.85 -23.19 -14.45
C LEU A 546 22.28 -21.83 -14.86
N ARG A 547 21.11 -21.46 -14.34
CA ARG A 547 20.33 -20.26 -14.67
C ARG A 547 20.29 -19.92 -16.18
N PRO A 548 19.90 -20.88 -17.05
CA PRO A 548 20.03 -20.72 -18.51
C PRO A 548 19.05 -19.72 -19.14
N SER A 549 18.10 -19.16 -18.38
CA SER A 549 17.04 -18.28 -18.90
C SER A 549 16.82 -17.04 -18.03
N TYR A 550 16.19 -16.01 -18.60
CA TYR A 550 15.85 -14.78 -17.90
C TYR A 550 14.85 -14.94 -16.75
N GLN A 551 14.12 -16.06 -16.71
CA GLN A 551 13.17 -16.42 -15.64
C GLN A 551 13.69 -17.58 -14.77
N SER A 552 14.98 -17.89 -14.85
CA SER A 552 15.55 -18.99 -14.08
C SER A 552 15.51 -18.69 -12.59
N THR A 553 15.23 -19.73 -11.83
CA THR A 553 15.05 -19.68 -10.38
C THR A 553 16.35 -19.25 -9.70
N ASN A 554 16.28 -18.24 -8.84
CA ASN A 554 17.43 -17.76 -8.07
C ASN A 554 17.19 -17.79 -6.55
N VAL A 555 15.99 -18.17 -6.12
CA VAL A 555 15.67 -18.45 -4.72
C VAL A 555 14.95 -19.79 -4.62
N LEU A 556 15.44 -20.68 -3.76
CA LEU A 556 14.75 -21.94 -3.44
C LEU A 556 14.33 -21.95 -1.98
N VAL A 557 13.08 -22.35 -1.72
CA VAL A 557 12.61 -22.68 -0.38
C VAL A 557 12.41 -24.19 -0.29
N ALA A 558 13.31 -24.86 0.41
CA ALA A 558 13.37 -26.30 0.46
C ALA A 558 12.93 -26.86 1.82
N THR A 559 12.58 -28.14 1.79
CA THR A 559 12.41 -28.96 3.00
C THR A 559 13.67 -29.82 3.20
N SER A 560 13.55 -31.02 3.76
CA SER A 560 14.67 -31.96 3.87
C SER A 560 15.22 -32.44 2.52
N THR A 561 14.52 -32.18 1.42
CA THR A 561 14.88 -32.62 0.07
C THR A 561 16.22 -32.07 -0.45
N LEU A 562 16.68 -30.91 0.04
CA LEU A 562 17.98 -30.34 -0.32
C LEU A 562 18.99 -30.36 0.85
N GLU A 563 18.68 -31.06 1.94
CA GLU A 563 19.63 -31.22 3.06
C GLU A 563 20.83 -32.07 2.63
N MET A 564 20.60 -33.20 1.95
CA MET A 564 21.65 -34.17 1.57
C MET A 564 21.76 -34.42 0.05
N GLY A 565 22.98 -34.68 -0.42
CA GLY A 565 23.23 -35.46 -1.65
C GLY A 565 23.15 -34.77 -3.01
N ILE A 566 22.51 -33.59 -3.15
CA ILE A 566 22.33 -32.95 -4.47
C ILE A 566 23.29 -31.77 -4.66
N ASP A 567 23.95 -31.71 -5.82
CA ASP A 567 24.78 -30.58 -6.24
C ASP A 567 23.93 -29.53 -6.98
N ILE A 568 23.64 -28.44 -6.27
CA ILE A 568 22.89 -27.27 -6.75
C ILE A 568 23.82 -26.08 -7.08
N GLY A 569 25.12 -26.35 -7.19
CA GLY A 569 26.17 -25.35 -7.38
C GLY A 569 26.47 -24.53 -6.13
N ASP A 570 27.26 -23.48 -6.31
CA ASP A 570 27.74 -22.66 -5.20
C ASP A 570 26.67 -21.71 -4.67
N LEU A 571 26.64 -21.59 -3.34
CA LEU A 571 25.75 -20.71 -2.61
C LEU A 571 26.58 -19.96 -1.57
N ASN A 572 26.35 -18.65 -1.44
CA ASN A 572 26.97 -17.84 -0.40
C ASN A 572 26.02 -17.63 0.78
N ILE A 573 24.73 -17.97 0.62
CA ILE A 573 23.68 -17.61 1.58
C ILE A 573 22.75 -18.80 1.78
N ALA A 574 22.59 -19.21 3.04
CA ALA A 574 21.58 -20.17 3.46
C ALA A 574 20.74 -19.59 4.61
N PHE A 575 19.44 -19.86 4.58
CA PHE A 575 18.47 -19.28 5.50
C PHE A 575 17.65 -20.39 6.17
N ASN A 576 17.61 -20.46 7.49
CA ASN A 576 16.77 -21.41 8.22
C ASN A 576 15.47 -20.75 8.69
N ALA A 577 14.40 -20.92 7.91
CA ALA A 577 13.06 -20.43 8.22
C ALA A 577 12.44 -21.09 9.45
N SER A 578 12.85 -22.31 9.76
CA SER A 578 12.38 -23.03 10.94
C SER A 578 13.58 -23.64 11.65
N ILE A 579 13.48 -23.73 12.98
CA ILE A 579 14.45 -24.46 13.79
C ILE A 579 14.54 -25.89 13.23
N PRO A 580 15.71 -26.35 12.78
CA PRO A 580 15.85 -27.71 12.30
C PRO A 580 15.49 -28.71 13.42
N PRO A 581 14.85 -29.85 13.10
CA PRO A 581 14.41 -30.81 14.12
C PRO A 581 15.59 -31.37 14.93
N GLU A 582 16.73 -31.61 14.28
CA GLU A 582 17.95 -32.10 14.91
C GLU A 582 19.18 -31.26 14.54
N THR A 583 20.24 -31.40 15.34
CA THR A 583 21.56 -30.78 15.09
C THR A 583 22.20 -31.25 13.79
N SER A 584 21.97 -32.51 13.41
CA SER A 584 22.41 -33.11 12.16
C SER A 584 21.84 -32.37 10.95
N ASN A 585 20.53 -32.09 10.94
CA ASN A 585 19.87 -31.31 9.89
C ASN A 585 20.45 -29.90 9.81
N TYR A 586 20.68 -29.25 10.96
CA TYR A 586 21.29 -27.92 10.98
C TYR A 586 22.65 -27.90 10.27
N LEU A 587 23.56 -28.81 10.62
CA LEU A 587 24.88 -28.91 10.01
C LEU A 587 24.81 -29.16 8.49
N GLN A 588 23.89 -30.00 8.05
CA GLN A 588 23.68 -30.28 6.63
C GLN A 588 23.15 -29.06 5.87
N ARG A 589 22.18 -28.33 6.44
CA ARG A 589 21.60 -27.11 5.85
C ARG A 589 22.64 -25.99 5.71
N VAL A 590 23.39 -25.70 6.78
CA VAL A 590 24.40 -24.63 6.75
C VAL A 590 25.59 -24.99 5.86
N GLY A 591 25.95 -26.27 5.78
CA GLY A 591 26.99 -26.79 4.87
C GLY A 591 26.64 -26.72 3.38
N ARG A 592 25.46 -26.17 3.02
CA ARG A 592 25.11 -25.83 1.63
C ARG A 592 25.66 -24.49 1.18
N ALA A 593 25.95 -23.57 2.10
CA ALA A 593 26.57 -22.29 1.78
C ALA A 593 28.07 -22.30 2.06
N GLY A 594 28.84 -21.49 1.31
CA GLY A 594 30.26 -21.22 1.54
C GLY A 594 31.26 -22.17 0.90
N ARG A 595 30.85 -23.02 -0.07
CA ARG A 595 31.71 -24.05 -0.66
C ARG A 595 32.81 -23.51 -1.59
N ALA A 596 32.51 -22.59 -2.50
CA ALA A 596 33.52 -22.05 -3.45
C ALA A 596 34.14 -20.71 -3.03
N SER A 597 33.39 -19.83 -2.39
CA SER A 597 33.86 -18.47 -2.04
C SER A 597 34.58 -18.38 -0.69
N GLY A 598 34.51 -19.42 0.14
CA GLY A 598 35.05 -19.44 1.51
C GLY A 598 34.28 -18.56 2.51
N THR A 599 33.30 -17.79 2.06
CA THR A 599 32.47 -16.91 2.89
C THR A 599 31.00 -17.27 2.76
N SER A 600 30.31 -17.45 3.89
CA SER A 600 28.88 -17.67 3.93
C SER A 600 28.18 -16.83 4.99
N LEU A 601 26.92 -16.49 4.72
CA LEU A 601 26.01 -15.95 5.73
C LEU A 601 24.91 -16.98 5.99
N ILE A 602 24.78 -17.36 7.26
CA ILE A 602 23.69 -18.20 7.77
C ILE A 602 22.78 -17.32 8.62
N VAL A 603 21.49 -17.34 8.31
CA VAL A 603 20.46 -16.60 9.06
C VAL A 603 19.49 -17.58 9.68
#